data_AF-A0A1Z9LVG2-F1
#
_entry.id   AF-A0A1Z9LVG2-F1
#
_cell.length_a   1.000
_cell.length_b   1.000
_cell.length_c   1.000
_cell.angle_alpha   90.00
_cell.angle_beta   90.00
_cell.angle_gamma   90.00
#
_symmetry.space_group_name_H-M   'P 1'
#
loop_
_entity.id
_entity.type
_entity.pdbx_description
1 polymer ?
#
loop_
_entity_poly.entity_id
_entity_poly.type
_entity_poly.pdbx_seq_one_letter_code
_entity_poly.pdbx_strand_id
1 'polypeptide(L)'
;MASVFDTIKLNKGNTDRSNSWYRSQVQRIAGNATATKLMRDGKLNGRPSVGRLNLFGYDPKLKKTLPYYDIFPLVLPLEPTKGGFMGMNFHYLPPLLRFRLLERMQATATDKRFDKNTKFDVSYDDVKRIRIVKPTIKKYLYSHLKTGFLRINADEAAIAIHLPVQRFQKASDARVYADSRKFI
;
A
#
# COMPACT_ATOMS: atom_id res chain seq x y z
N MET A 1 2.29 -23.37 1.09
CA MET A 1 0.96 -22.96 0.58
C MET A 1 1.16 -21.77 -0.36
N ALA A 2 0.43 -21.71 -1.47
CA ALA A 2 0.46 -20.56 -2.37
C ALA A 2 -0.13 -19.32 -1.68
N SER A 3 0.53 -18.18 -1.80
CA SER A 3 0.03 -16.92 -1.25
C SER A 3 -1.16 -16.40 -2.07
N VAL A 4 -1.95 -15.49 -1.48
CA VAL A 4 -3.05 -14.78 -2.18
C VAL A 4 -2.56 -14.13 -3.49
N PHE A 5 -1.31 -13.67 -3.51
CA PHE A 5 -0.68 -13.07 -4.69
C PHE A 5 -0.33 -14.11 -5.76
N ASP A 6 0.10 -15.30 -5.37
CA ASP A 6 0.45 -16.38 -6.30
C ASP A 6 -0.79 -16.85 -7.08
N THR A 7 -1.94 -16.96 -6.41
CA THR A 7 -3.21 -17.32 -7.06
C THR A 7 -3.61 -16.35 -8.17
N ILE A 8 -3.34 -15.05 -8.03
CA ILE A 8 -3.61 -14.07 -9.09
C ILE A 8 -2.50 -14.09 -10.14
N LYS A 9 -1.25 -14.28 -9.73
CA LYS A 9 -0.10 -14.35 -10.66
C LYS A 9 -0.22 -15.50 -11.67
N LEU A 10 -0.74 -16.65 -11.24
CA LEU A 10 -0.94 -17.81 -12.13
C LEU A 10 -1.94 -17.56 -13.26
N ASN A 11 -2.81 -16.54 -13.14
CA ASN A 11 -3.74 -16.13 -14.18
C ASN A 11 -3.16 -15.05 -15.13
N LYS A 12 -1.86 -14.75 -15.07
CA LYS A 12 -1.24 -13.64 -15.81
C LYS A 12 -0.70 -14.07 -17.19
N GLY A 13 -1.34 -13.57 -18.24
CA GLY A 13 -0.71 -13.32 -19.55
C GLY A 13 -0.16 -11.89 -19.62
N ASN A 14 1.04 -11.75 -20.18
CA ASN A 14 1.93 -10.59 -20.17
C ASN A 14 1.38 -9.34 -20.90
N THR A 15 0.54 -8.51 -20.26
CA THR A 15 0.02 -7.27 -20.89
C THR A 15 -0.37 -6.23 -19.86
N ASP A 16 -0.24 -4.95 -20.21
CA ASP A 16 -0.85 -3.81 -19.51
C ASP A 16 -2.35 -4.04 -19.34
N ARG A 17 -2.78 -4.33 -18.12
CA ARG A 17 -4.18 -4.58 -17.78
C ARG A 17 -4.82 -3.32 -17.25
N SER A 18 -6.06 -3.07 -17.68
CA SER A 18 -6.86 -1.98 -17.16
C SER A 18 -7.14 -2.14 -15.66
N ASN A 19 -7.37 -1.02 -14.99
CA ASN A 19 -7.84 -0.97 -13.59
C ASN A 19 -9.08 -1.87 -13.35
N SER A 20 -9.98 -1.99 -14.34
CA SER A 20 -11.17 -2.85 -14.22
C SER A 20 -10.82 -4.35 -14.14
N TRP A 21 -9.78 -4.79 -14.85
CA TRP A 21 -9.31 -6.17 -14.78
C TRP A 21 -8.75 -6.53 -13.40
N TYR A 22 -7.89 -5.68 -12.82
CA TYR A 22 -7.36 -5.91 -11.47
C TYR A 22 -8.47 -5.94 -10.42
N ARG A 23 -9.45 -5.04 -10.54
CA ARG A 23 -10.63 -5.02 -9.67
C ARG A 23 -11.43 -6.32 -9.76
N SER A 24 -11.70 -6.83 -10.96
CA SER A 24 -12.47 -8.07 -11.13
C SER A 24 -11.74 -9.28 -10.58
N GLN A 25 -10.41 -9.37 -10.77
CA GLN A 25 -9.62 -10.46 -10.19
C GLN A 25 -9.60 -10.42 -8.67
N VAL A 26 -9.43 -9.24 -8.07
CA VAL A 26 -9.46 -9.10 -6.62
C VAL A 26 -10.84 -9.41 -6.05
N GLN A 27 -11.92 -8.96 -6.69
CA GLN A 27 -13.29 -9.26 -6.23
C GLN A 27 -13.54 -10.78 -6.09
N ARG A 28 -13.00 -11.59 -7.00
CA ARG A 28 -13.13 -13.06 -6.95
C ARG A 28 -12.46 -13.70 -5.73
N ILE A 29 -11.47 -13.04 -5.14
CA ILE A 29 -10.69 -13.60 -4.03
C ILE A 29 -10.74 -12.76 -2.75
N ALA A 30 -11.41 -11.61 -2.78
CA ALA A 30 -11.41 -10.62 -1.71
C ALA A 30 -11.87 -11.20 -0.37
N GLY A 31 -12.86 -12.11 -0.40
CA GLY A 31 -13.34 -12.80 0.81
C GLY A 31 -12.25 -13.62 1.52
N ASN A 32 -11.22 -14.06 0.78
CA ASN A 32 -10.10 -14.84 1.32
C ASN A 32 -8.84 -14.01 1.60
N ALA A 33 -8.82 -12.72 1.26
CA ALA A 33 -7.63 -11.88 1.38
C ALA A 33 -7.63 -11.06 2.70
N THR A 34 -7.85 -11.70 3.84
CA THR A 34 -7.84 -11.00 5.14
C THR A 34 -6.43 -10.57 5.55
N ALA A 35 -6.31 -9.50 6.33
CA ALA A 35 -5.04 -9.04 6.88
C ALA A 35 -4.28 -10.18 7.59
N THR A 36 -4.96 -10.94 8.45
CA THR A 36 -4.37 -12.09 9.15
C THR A 36 -3.82 -13.15 8.20
N LYS A 37 -4.56 -13.48 7.14
CA LYS A 37 -4.14 -14.47 6.15
C LYS A 37 -2.94 -13.99 5.33
N LEU A 38 -2.97 -12.73 4.87
CA LEU A 38 -1.84 -12.13 4.16
C LEU A 38 -0.55 -12.15 5.00
N MET A 39 -0.64 -11.79 6.27
CA MET A 39 0.53 -11.78 7.16
C MET A 39 1.03 -13.18 7.49
N ARG A 40 0.14 -14.17 7.55
CA ARG A 40 0.49 -15.59 7.79
C ARG A 40 1.18 -16.22 6.58
N ASP A 41 0.65 -15.97 5.38
CA ASP A 41 1.07 -16.65 4.16
C ASP A 41 2.28 -15.97 3.49
N GLY A 42 2.57 -14.72 3.85
CA GLY A 42 3.60 -13.90 3.21
C GLY A 42 4.92 -13.82 3.97
N LYS A 43 5.97 -13.37 3.27
CA LYS A 43 7.29 -13.15 3.87
C LYS A 43 7.32 -11.84 4.67
N LEU A 44 7.49 -11.96 5.97
CA LEU A 44 7.60 -10.81 6.87
C LEU A 44 9.05 -10.41 7.10
N ASN A 45 9.33 -9.12 6.93
CA ASN A 45 10.63 -8.51 7.21
C ASN A 45 10.58 -7.72 8.53
N GLY A 46 11.70 -7.65 9.25
CA GLY A 46 11.82 -6.81 10.46
C GLY A 46 11.91 -5.31 10.18
N ARG A 47 12.19 -4.92 8.93
CA ARG A 47 12.31 -3.53 8.46
C ARG A 47 11.48 -3.35 7.18
N PRO A 48 10.98 -2.13 6.90
CA PRO A 48 10.25 -1.87 5.67
C PRO A 48 11.17 -2.03 4.47
N SER A 49 10.66 -2.67 3.41
CA SER A 49 11.39 -2.84 2.15
C SER A 49 11.35 -1.53 1.37
N VAL A 50 12.50 -0.84 1.28
CA VAL A 50 12.63 0.42 0.52
C VAL A 50 12.37 0.19 -0.97
N GLY A 51 11.67 1.14 -1.59
CA GLY A 51 11.25 1.08 -2.99
C GLY A 51 10.22 0.00 -3.31
N ARG A 52 9.54 -0.54 -2.30
CA ARG A 52 8.47 -1.53 -2.43
C ARG A 52 7.32 -1.19 -1.51
N LEU A 53 6.13 -1.69 -1.83
CA LEU A 53 4.98 -1.56 -0.94
C LEU A 53 5.13 -2.51 0.25
N ASN A 54 4.61 -2.10 1.40
CA ASN A 54 4.66 -2.88 2.63
C ASN A 54 3.30 -2.83 3.32
N LEU A 55 2.75 -4.01 3.65
CA LEU A 55 1.62 -4.15 4.55
C LEU A 55 2.12 -4.48 5.97
N PHE A 56 1.54 -3.89 6.99
CA PHE A 56 1.90 -4.17 8.39
C PHE A 56 0.78 -3.76 9.33
N GLY A 57 0.74 -4.36 10.52
CA GLY A 57 -0.13 -3.93 11.62
C GLY A 57 0.49 -2.74 12.37
N TYR A 58 -0.32 -1.74 12.70
CA TYR A 58 0.13 -0.50 13.34
C TYR A 58 -0.85 0.02 14.38
N ASP A 59 -0.33 0.57 15.49
CA ASP A 59 -1.11 1.21 16.56
C ASP A 59 -0.59 2.64 16.82
N PRO A 60 -1.19 3.68 16.21
CA PRO A 60 -0.60 5.01 16.20
C PRO A 60 -0.41 5.62 17.58
N LYS A 61 0.73 6.29 17.79
CA LYS A 61 1.03 7.07 19.01
C LYS A 61 -0.09 8.04 19.39
N LEU A 62 -0.62 8.76 18.39
CA LEU A 62 -1.64 9.79 18.57
C LEU A 62 -3.07 9.28 18.35
N LYS A 63 -3.32 7.97 18.46
CA LYS A 63 -4.65 7.37 18.20
C LYS A 63 -5.78 8.01 18.97
N LYS A 64 -5.52 8.58 20.15
CA LYS A 64 -6.51 9.30 20.97
C LYS A 64 -7.00 10.58 20.28
N THR A 65 -6.13 11.34 19.64
CA THR A 65 -6.43 12.66 19.06
C THR A 65 -6.61 12.64 17.53
N LEU A 66 -6.08 11.63 16.84
CA LEU A 66 -6.27 11.50 15.39
C LEU A 66 -7.77 11.36 15.05
N PRO A 67 -8.27 12.04 14.00
CA PRO A 67 -9.66 11.93 13.57
C PRO A 67 -9.97 10.52 13.05
N TYR A 68 -9.01 9.91 12.35
CA TYR A 68 -9.03 8.53 11.92
C TYR A 68 -7.61 8.06 11.57
N TYR A 69 -7.42 6.75 11.53
CA TYR A 69 -6.15 6.13 11.18
C TYR A 69 -6.35 4.72 10.66
N ASP A 70 -5.42 4.26 9.83
CA ASP A 70 -5.38 2.88 9.34
C ASP A 70 -4.50 2.01 10.24
N ILE A 71 -5.03 0.91 10.76
CA ILE A 71 -4.26 -0.07 11.56
C ILE A 71 -3.61 -1.16 10.72
N PHE A 72 -3.92 -1.22 9.41
CA PHE A 72 -3.29 -2.14 8.47
C PHE A 72 -2.85 -1.43 7.18
N PRO A 73 -1.92 -0.46 7.29
CA PRO A 73 -1.52 0.39 6.18
C PRO A 73 -0.76 -0.33 5.05
N LEU A 74 -1.00 0.10 3.80
CA LEU A 74 -0.24 -0.28 2.59
C LEU A 74 0.67 0.87 2.18
N VAL A 75 1.96 0.78 2.51
CA VAL A 75 2.87 1.93 2.48
C VAL A 75 4.05 1.72 1.53
N LEU A 76 4.32 2.73 0.71
CA LEU A 76 5.63 2.93 0.08
C LEU A 76 6.52 3.78 1.00
N PRO A 77 7.57 3.23 1.62
CA PRO A 77 8.51 4.02 2.43
C PRO A 77 9.24 5.03 1.54
N LEU A 78 9.35 6.26 2.01
CA LEU A 78 10.04 7.35 1.29
C LEU A 78 11.37 7.67 1.97
N GLU A 79 11.33 7.98 3.28
CA GLU A 79 12.50 8.49 4.00
C GLU A 79 12.52 7.99 5.45
N PRO A 80 13.71 7.73 6.03
CA PRO A 80 13.84 7.45 7.45
C PRO A 80 13.46 8.68 8.28
N THR A 81 12.93 8.45 9.47
CA THR A 81 12.69 9.50 10.47
C THR A 81 13.19 9.01 11.83
N LYS A 82 13.34 9.91 12.82
CA LYS A 82 13.77 9.51 14.16
C LYS A 82 12.82 8.45 14.75
N GLY A 83 13.33 7.24 14.96
CA GLY A 83 12.57 6.10 15.51
C GLY A 83 11.58 5.46 14.55
N GLY A 84 11.66 5.74 13.24
CA GLY A 84 10.66 5.29 12.29
C GLY A 84 10.94 5.67 10.84
N PHE A 85 9.88 5.86 10.06
CA PHE A 85 9.97 6.30 8.67
C PHE A 85 8.72 7.10 8.27
N MET A 86 8.90 7.93 7.25
CA MET A 86 7.81 8.56 6.51
C MET A 86 7.50 7.71 5.29
N GLY A 87 6.22 7.57 4.97
CA GLY A 87 5.79 6.80 3.82
C GLY A 87 4.45 7.25 3.27
N MET A 88 4.17 6.74 2.08
CA MET A 88 2.97 7.00 1.31
C MET A 88 1.97 5.86 1.50
N ASN A 89 0.92 6.06 2.30
CA ASN A 89 -0.11 5.06 2.51
C ASN A 89 -1.22 5.15 1.45
N PHE A 90 -1.24 4.17 0.56
CA PHE A 90 -2.19 4.08 -0.56
C PHE A 90 -3.63 3.95 -0.07
N HIS A 91 -3.87 3.38 1.11
CA HIS A 91 -5.22 3.18 1.61
C HIS A 91 -6.00 4.47 1.82
N TYR A 92 -5.35 5.62 2.03
CA TYR A 92 -6.04 6.91 2.19
C TYR A 92 -6.70 7.40 0.90
N LEU A 93 -6.38 6.82 -0.25
CA LEU A 93 -7.04 7.12 -1.51
C LEU A 93 -8.14 6.10 -1.82
N PRO A 94 -9.23 6.51 -2.49
CA PRO A 94 -10.17 5.56 -3.07
C PRO A 94 -9.49 4.72 -4.17
N PRO A 95 -9.95 3.48 -4.44
CA PRO A 95 -9.25 2.52 -5.31
C PRO A 95 -8.77 3.06 -6.66
N LEU A 96 -9.61 3.83 -7.37
CA LEU A 96 -9.23 4.43 -8.66
C LEU A 96 -8.04 5.39 -8.55
N LEU A 97 -7.96 6.15 -7.46
CA LEU A 97 -6.88 7.09 -7.19
C LEU A 97 -5.61 6.37 -6.72
N ARG A 98 -5.73 5.20 -6.08
CA ARG A 98 -4.58 4.33 -5.77
C ARG A 98 -3.88 3.86 -7.04
N PHE A 99 -4.67 3.47 -8.05
CA PHE A 99 -4.14 3.03 -9.34
C PHE A 99 -3.38 4.15 -10.06
N ARG A 100 -3.98 5.34 -10.17
CA ARG A 100 -3.30 6.52 -10.75
C ARG A 100 -2.02 6.89 -10.01
N LEU A 101 -2.02 6.77 -8.68
CA LEU A 101 -0.82 6.99 -7.89
C LEU A 101 0.25 5.93 -8.20
N LEU A 102 -0.14 4.65 -8.30
CA LEU A 102 0.77 3.56 -8.64
C LEU A 102 1.39 3.75 -10.03
N GLU A 103 0.60 4.09 -11.05
CA GLU A 103 1.10 4.40 -12.41
C GLU A 103 2.18 5.48 -12.37
N ARG A 104 2.00 6.49 -11.49
CA ARG A 104 2.99 7.55 -11.31
C ARG A 104 4.28 7.07 -10.63
N MET A 105 4.19 6.14 -9.68
CA MET A 105 5.37 5.53 -9.05
C MET A 105 6.08 4.56 -10.00
N GLN A 106 5.35 3.92 -10.92
CA GLN A 106 5.96 3.06 -11.95
C GLN A 106 6.88 3.85 -12.89
N ALA A 107 6.62 5.14 -13.11
CA ALA A 107 7.51 6.03 -13.86
C ALA A 107 8.88 6.23 -13.18
N THR A 108 8.98 5.94 -11.87
CA THR A 108 10.24 6.01 -11.11
C THR A 108 10.85 4.62 -10.86
N ALA A 109 10.39 3.59 -11.59
CA ALA A 109 10.89 2.25 -11.44
C ALA A 109 12.36 2.11 -11.89
N THR A 110 13.14 1.31 -11.17
CA THR A 110 14.55 1.05 -11.47
C THR A 110 14.77 0.28 -12.78
N ASP A 111 13.74 -0.39 -13.29
CA ASP A 111 13.75 -1.07 -14.59
C ASP A 111 12.32 -1.21 -15.15
N LYS A 112 12.21 -1.66 -16.41
CA LYS A 112 10.93 -1.82 -17.12
C LYS A 112 10.31 -3.22 -16.99
N ARG A 113 10.90 -4.13 -16.20
CA ARG A 113 10.44 -5.53 -16.10
C ARG A 113 9.26 -5.68 -15.14
N PHE A 114 9.14 -4.77 -14.17
CA PHE A 114 8.12 -4.80 -13.12
C PHE A 114 8.01 -6.15 -12.42
N ASP A 115 9.15 -6.77 -12.12
CA ASP A 115 9.25 -8.08 -11.47
C ASP A 115 9.56 -7.95 -9.96
N LYS A 116 9.93 -9.06 -9.32
CA LYS A 116 10.31 -9.07 -7.89
C LYS A 116 11.55 -8.23 -7.56
N ASN A 117 12.41 -7.96 -8.54
CA ASN A 117 13.66 -7.22 -8.39
C ASN A 117 13.47 -5.72 -8.61
N THR A 118 12.49 -5.32 -9.43
CA THR A 118 12.14 -3.91 -9.65
C THR A 118 11.80 -3.19 -8.32
N LYS A 119 12.28 -1.95 -8.19
CA LYS A 119 11.98 -1.03 -7.08
C LYS A 119 11.42 0.28 -7.64
N PHE A 120 10.58 0.97 -6.89
CA PHE A 120 10.23 2.37 -7.15
C PHE A 120 11.25 3.25 -6.44
N ASP A 121 12.04 4.01 -7.20
CA ASP A 121 13.03 4.94 -6.66
C ASP A 121 12.39 6.32 -6.51
N VAL A 122 11.88 6.61 -5.32
CA VAL A 122 11.10 7.83 -5.08
C VAL A 122 11.35 8.36 -3.68
N SER A 123 11.74 9.63 -3.59
CA SER A 123 11.92 10.38 -2.35
C SER A 123 10.68 11.20 -2.00
N TYR A 124 10.64 11.84 -0.83
CA TYR A 124 9.55 12.76 -0.51
C TYR A 124 9.59 14.00 -1.41
N ASP A 125 10.77 14.50 -1.74
CA ASP A 125 10.94 15.71 -2.54
C ASP A 125 10.39 15.58 -3.96
N ASP A 126 10.44 14.38 -4.55
CA ASP A 126 9.87 14.07 -5.85
C ASP A 126 8.34 14.19 -5.86
N VAL A 127 7.70 13.91 -4.72
CA VAL A 127 6.24 13.71 -4.64
C VAL A 127 5.50 14.75 -3.82
N LYS A 128 6.19 15.56 -3.00
CA LYS A 128 5.57 16.52 -2.06
C LYS A 128 4.67 17.55 -2.73
N ARG A 129 4.95 17.89 -3.99
CA ARG A 129 4.16 18.85 -4.79
C ARG A 129 2.93 18.22 -5.46
N ILE A 130 2.82 16.89 -5.46
CA ILE A 130 1.73 16.18 -6.12
C ILE A 130 0.50 16.17 -5.21
N ARG A 131 -0.60 16.79 -5.65
CA ARG A 131 -1.83 16.96 -4.85
C ARG A 131 -2.40 15.64 -4.30
N ILE A 132 -2.45 14.59 -5.13
CA ILE A 132 -2.96 13.26 -4.75
C ILE A 132 -2.12 12.56 -3.67
N VAL A 133 -0.85 12.95 -3.52
CA VAL A 133 0.07 12.35 -2.53
C VAL A 133 -0.15 12.94 -1.15
N LYS A 134 -0.53 14.21 -1.03
CA LYS A 134 -0.71 14.92 0.25
C LYS A 134 -1.50 14.13 1.31
N PRO A 135 -2.69 13.55 1.03
CA PRO A 135 -3.45 12.83 2.07
C PRO A 135 -2.81 11.50 2.48
N THR A 136 -1.90 10.94 1.67
CA THR A 136 -1.28 9.63 1.87
C THR A 136 -0.02 9.67 2.72
N ILE A 137 0.63 10.83 2.85
CA ILE A 137 1.87 10.96 3.62
C ILE A 137 1.57 10.78 5.11
N LYS A 138 2.19 9.76 5.72
CA LYS A 138 2.10 9.44 7.15
C LYS A 138 3.50 9.15 7.71
N LYS A 139 3.65 9.33 9.03
CA LYS A 139 4.85 8.94 9.78
C LYS A 139 4.52 7.72 10.64
N TYR A 140 5.42 6.75 10.61
CA TYR A 140 5.29 5.47 11.30
C TYR A 140 6.47 5.28 12.24
N LEU A 141 6.19 5.03 13.51
CA LEU A 141 7.22 4.75 14.52
C LEU A 141 7.39 3.24 14.68
N TYR A 142 8.63 2.76 14.74
CA TYR A 142 8.92 1.34 14.89
C TYR A 142 8.39 0.78 16.21
N SER A 143 8.40 1.57 17.29
CA SER A 143 7.83 1.20 18.59
C SER A 143 6.30 1.00 18.60
N HIS A 144 5.61 1.39 17.52
CA HIS A 144 4.17 1.30 17.36
C HIS A 144 3.73 0.22 16.34
N LEU A 145 4.69 -0.51 15.77
CA LEU A 145 4.39 -1.68 14.94
C LEU A 145 3.79 -2.80 15.78
N LYS A 146 2.84 -3.54 15.20
CA LYS A 146 2.23 -4.73 15.81
C LYS A 146 2.61 -6.02 15.12
N THR A 147 3.22 -5.92 13.94
CA THR A 147 3.69 -7.05 13.15
C THR A 147 5.01 -6.68 12.46
N GLY A 148 5.66 -7.65 11.82
CA GLY A 148 6.66 -7.36 10.78
C GLY A 148 6.02 -6.71 9.54
N PHE A 149 6.84 -6.47 8.53
CA PHE A 149 6.43 -5.89 7.25
C PHE A 149 6.26 -6.97 6.20
N LEU A 150 5.04 -7.18 5.73
CA LEU A 150 4.76 -7.98 4.54
C LEU A 150 5.22 -7.19 3.31
N ARG A 151 6.31 -7.67 2.68
CA ARG A 151 6.85 -7.10 1.45
C ARG A 151 5.91 -7.41 0.29
N ILE A 152 5.56 -6.38 -0.48
CA ILE A 152 4.82 -6.48 -1.73
C ILE A 152 5.76 -6.05 -2.88
N ASN A 153 6.02 -6.96 -3.80
CA ASN A 153 6.88 -6.72 -4.96
C ASN A 153 6.19 -5.85 -6.02
N ALA A 154 6.96 -5.35 -7.00
CA ALA A 154 6.40 -4.53 -8.07
C ALA A 154 5.35 -5.29 -8.90
N ASP A 155 5.58 -6.58 -9.16
CA ASP A 155 4.62 -7.48 -9.83
C ASP A 155 3.34 -7.78 -9.02
N GLU A 156 3.32 -7.42 -7.74
CA GLU A 156 2.18 -7.59 -6.82
C GLU A 156 1.48 -6.27 -6.52
N ALA A 157 2.11 -5.13 -6.81
CA ALA A 157 1.67 -3.82 -6.36
C ALA A 157 0.25 -3.49 -6.87
N ALA A 158 -0.04 -3.76 -8.15
CA ALA A 158 -1.35 -3.51 -8.75
C ALA A 158 -2.46 -4.35 -8.10
N ILE A 159 -2.15 -5.56 -7.65
CA ILE A 159 -3.10 -6.39 -6.90
C ILE A 159 -3.29 -5.82 -5.50
N ALA A 160 -2.18 -5.52 -4.81
CA ALA A 160 -2.20 -5.08 -3.42
C ALA A 160 -3.02 -3.81 -3.20
N ILE A 161 -2.92 -2.82 -4.09
CA ILE A 161 -3.70 -1.57 -3.99
C ILE A 161 -5.22 -1.78 -4.11
N HIS A 162 -5.63 -2.88 -4.73
CA HIS A 162 -7.03 -3.25 -4.94
C HIS A 162 -7.60 -4.13 -3.83
N LEU A 163 -6.74 -4.78 -3.03
CA LEU A 163 -7.18 -5.59 -1.90
C LEU A 163 -7.96 -4.70 -0.90
N PRO A 164 -9.19 -5.09 -0.51
CA PRO A 164 -9.99 -4.31 0.44
C PRO A 164 -9.56 -4.60 1.88
N VAL A 165 -8.28 -4.36 2.18
CA VAL A 165 -7.65 -4.71 3.47
C VAL A 165 -7.36 -3.51 4.34
N GLN A 166 -7.71 -2.30 3.90
CA GLN A 166 -7.69 -1.11 4.76
C GLN A 166 -8.54 -1.35 6.02
N ARG A 167 -8.04 -0.91 7.18
CA ARG A 167 -8.73 -1.06 8.46
C ARG A 167 -8.78 0.28 9.16
N PHE A 168 -9.55 1.22 8.61
CA PHE A 168 -9.72 2.53 9.22
C PHE A 168 -10.45 2.43 10.57
N GLN A 169 -9.94 3.17 11.55
CA GLN A 169 -10.56 3.38 12.86
C GLN A 169 -11.09 4.80 12.95
N LYS A 170 -12.16 5.00 13.73
CA LYS A 170 -12.87 6.28 13.97
C LYS A 170 -13.56 6.92 12.77
N ALA A 171 -13.39 6.40 11.55
CA ALA A 171 -14.13 6.82 10.37
C ALA A 171 -14.31 5.65 9.42
N SER A 172 -15.39 5.70 8.62
CA SER A 172 -15.58 4.78 7.51
C SER A 172 -14.64 5.10 6.35
N ASP A 173 -14.34 4.10 5.53
CA ASP A 173 -13.60 4.25 4.27
C ASP A 173 -14.15 5.41 3.41
N ALA A 174 -15.48 5.50 3.30
CA ALA A 174 -16.16 6.54 2.53
C ALA A 174 -15.83 7.94 3.05
N ARG A 175 -15.79 8.14 4.38
CA ARG A 175 -15.41 9.41 4.99
C ARG A 175 -13.95 9.75 4.74
N VAL A 176 -13.04 8.78 4.91
CA VAL A 176 -11.60 8.97 4.64
C VAL A 176 -11.35 9.36 3.19
N TYR A 177 -12.03 8.72 2.25
CA TYR A 177 -11.90 9.04 0.82
C TYR A 177 -12.51 10.39 0.46
N ALA A 178 -13.63 10.76 1.07
CA ALA A 178 -14.21 12.09 0.90
C ALA A 178 -13.26 13.19 1.38
N ASP A 179 -12.65 13.01 2.56
CA ASP A 179 -11.68 13.96 3.08
C ASP A 179 -10.41 14.03 2.23
N SER A 180 -9.93 12.89 1.73
CA SER A 180 -8.74 12.84 0.88
C SER A 180 -8.93 13.53 -0.48
N ARG A 181 -10.15 13.48 -1.04
CA ARG A 181 -10.48 14.18 -2.29
C ARG A 181 -10.41 15.71 -2.17
N LYS A 182 -10.53 16.29 -0.97
CA LYS A 182 -10.42 17.75 -0.75
C LYS A 182 -9.03 18.31 -1.06
N PHE A 183 -8.00 17.45 -1.12
CA PHE A 183 -6.63 17.84 -1.45
C PHE A 183 -6.35 17.90 -2.96
N ILE A 184 -7.19 17.24 -3.76
CA ILE A 184 -7.03 17.01 -5.21
C ILE A 184 -7.73 18.10 -6.00
#